data_AF-I0K442-F1
#
_entry.id   AF-I0K442-F1
#
_cell.length_a   1.000
_cell.length_b   1.000
_cell.length_c   1.000
_cell.angle_alpha   90.00
_cell.angle_beta   90.00
_cell.angle_gamma   90.00
#
_symmetry.space_group_name_H-M   'P 1'
#
loop_
_entity.id
_entity.type
_entity.pdbx_description
1 polymer ?
#
loop_
_entity_poly.entity_id
_entity_poly.type
_entity_poly.pdbx_seq_one_letter_code
_entity_poly.pdbx_strand_id
1 'polypeptide(L)'
;MLSNSDLIPGIYNFCDSWCERCRLTSRCRSFQMQQQVATDQPVDTNASLVDQLTEALNMTKRYIEKLQSENPSLLVNGPSEAEQQTLEEQVLIRRHRTKEHPVATLASVYLQQTGAWLRDERRLLELAGRQQLQQVNLGLRTEDQAMVQLTALKNAYEQIKWYRTLIPVKTMATLRALDEPTNDEYLLDYYNGKAKLVLVSIDRSIASWQTILYYYPEKLDGMLDMLAGLNRLTSQLEALFPTARAFKRPGLD
;
A
#
# COMPACT_ATOMS: atom_id res chain seq x y z
N MET A 1 -25.79 -13.34 -3.27
CA MET A 1 -24.48 -13.24 -3.96
C MET A 1 -24.58 -12.10 -4.94
N LEU A 2 -23.70 -11.09 -4.86
CA LEU A 2 -23.65 -10.04 -5.88
C LEU A 2 -23.32 -10.69 -7.23
N SER A 3 -24.00 -10.27 -8.29
CA SER A 3 -23.65 -10.69 -9.64
C SER A 3 -22.23 -10.19 -9.97
N ASN A 4 -21.47 -10.91 -10.80
CA ASN A 4 -20.12 -10.47 -11.24
C ASN A 4 -20.10 -9.05 -11.85
N SER A 5 -21.27 -8.50 -12.22
CA SER A 5 -21.47 -7.16 -12.77
C SER A 5 -21.24 -6.01 -11.76
N ASP A 6 -21.34 -6.25 -10.46
CA ASP A 6 -21.26 -5.16 -9.45
C ASP A 6 -19.83 -4.91 -8.94
N LEU A 7 -18.92 -5.85 -9.20
CA LEU A 7 -17.51 -5.78 -8.80
C LEU A 7 -16.76 -4.75 -9.64
N ILE A 8 -15.80 -4.06 -9.02
CA ILE A 8 -14.91 -3.11 -9.72
C ILE A 8 -13.63 -3.87 -10.12
N PRO A 9 -13.40 -4.14 -11.43
CA PRO A 9 -12.22 -4.87 -11.87
C PRO A 9 -10.94 -4.11 -11.52
N GLY A 10 -9.93 -4.82 -11.01
CA GLY A 10 -8.61 -4.24 -10.76
C GLY A 10 -8.51 -3.21 -9.62
N ILE A 11 -9.57 -2.94 -8.85
CA ILE A 11 -9.54 -1.98 -7.72
C ILE A 11 -8.40 -2.26 -6.74
N TYR A 12 -8.11 -3.54 -6.49
CA TYR A 12 -7.05 -4.00 -5.59
C TYR A 12 -5.63 -3.71 -6.09
N ASN A 13 -5.45 -3.36 -7.37
CA ASN A 13 -4.14 -3.01 -7.91
C ASN A 13 -3.67 -1.63 -7.42
N PHE A 14 -4.62 -0.75 -7.11
CA PHE A 14 -4.37 0.69 -6.89
C PHE A 14 -4.96 1.23 -5.57
N CYS A 15 -5.38 0.33 -4.68
CA CYS A 15 -5.87 0.70 -3.35
C CYS A 15 -4.74 0.79 -2.31
N ASP A 16 -5.03 1.45 -1.19
CA ASP A 16 -4.15 1.58 -0.03
C ASP A 16 -4.16 0.35 0.88
N SER A 17 -4.93 -0.69 0.51
CA SER A 17 -5.13 -1.92 1.27
C SER A 17 -5.68 -1.73 2.69
N TRP A 18 -6.32 -0.58 2.98
CA TRP A 18 -6.93 -0.31 4.29
C TRP A 18 -8.40 -0.72 4.31
N CYS A 19 -8.64 -2.03 4.28
CA CYS A 19 -9.98 -2.60 4.12
C CYS A 19 -10.98 -2.16 5.20
N GLU A 20 -10.52 -2.00 6.45
CA GLU A 20 -11.33 -1.57 7.61
C GLU A 20 -11.93 -0.17 7.44
N ARG A 21 -11.34 0.66 6.57
CA ARG A 21 -11.81 2.02 6.25
C ARG A 21 -12.32 2.14 4.81
N CYS A 22 -12.30 1.07 4.04
CA CYS A 22 -12.65 1.09 2.63
C CYS A 22 -14.18 1.03 2.44
N ARG A 23 -14.74 2.05 1.78
CA ARG A 23 -16.19 2.11 1.45
C ARG A 23 -16.60 1.23 0.27
N LEU A 24 -15.64 0.59 -0.39
CA LEU A 24 -15.84 -0.20 -1.61
C LEU A 24 -15.65 -1.71 -1.37
N THR A 25 -15.60 -2.12 -0.10
CA THR A 25 -15.48 -3.52 0.32
C THR A 25 -16.55 -4.41 -0.31
N SER A 26 -17.80 -3.92 -0.40
CA SER A 26 -18.91 -4.63 -1.05
C SER A 26 -18.67 -4.90 -2.54
N ARG A 27 -17.87 -4.08 -3.21
CA ARG A 27 -17.56 -4.16 -4.65
C ARG A 27 -16.13 -4.65 -4.93
N CYS A 28 -15.41 -5.12 -3.92
CA CYS A 28 -14.02 -5.57 -4.01
C CYS A 28 -13.92 -7.09 -3.96
N ARG A 29 -13.55 -7.72 -5.08
CA ARG A 29 -13.38 -9.18 -5.17
C ARG A 29 -12.38 -9.70 -4.14
N SER A 30 -11.24 -9.03 -3.98
CA SER A 30 -10.20 -9.45 -3.02
C SER A 30 -10.72 -9.47 -1.58
N PHE A 31 -11.56 -8.51 -1.20
CA PHE A 31 -12.14 -8.47 0.15
C PHE A 31 -13.20 -9.55 0.34
N GLN A 32 -14.05 -9.80 -0.66
CA GLN A 32 -15.02 -10.90 -0.61
C GLN A 32 -14.34 -12.26 -0.44
N MET A 33 -13.23 -12.50 -1.17
CA MET A 33 -12.47 -13.75 -1.04
C MET A 33 -11.81 -13.88 0.34
N GLN A 34 -11.26 -12.80 0.89
CA GLN A 34 -10.70 -12.80 2.25
C GLN A 34 -11.76 -13.12 3.32
N GLN A 35 -12.99 -12.60 3.17
CA GLN A 35 -14.08 -12.93 4.10
C GLN A 35 -14.50 -14.39 4.01
N GLN A 36 -14.59 -14.95 2.81
CA GLN A 36 -14.94 -16.37 2.61
C GLN A 36 -13.96 -17.30 3.34
N VAL A 37 -12.65 -17.03 3.19
CA VAL A 37 -11.59 -17.80 3.87
C VAL A 37 -11.67 -17.64 5.40
N ALA A 38 -12.08 -16.48 5.91
CA ALA A 38 -12.21 -16.24 7.35
C ALA A 38 -13.47 -16.87 7.98
N THR A 39 -14.53 -17.08 7.19
CA THR A 39 -15.78 -17.72 7.64
C THR A 39 -15.73 -19.24 7.62
N ASP A 40 -14.86 -19.82 6.79
CA ASP A 40 -14.55 -21.24 6.87
C ASP A 40 -13.73 -21.51 8.15
N GLN A 41 -14.22 -22.43 8.99
CA GLN A 41 -13.61 -22.79 10.28
C GLN A 41 -12.10 -23.07 10.15
N PRO A 42 -11.30 -22.92 11.25
CA PRO A 42 -9.93 -23.36 11.25
C PRO A 42 -9.94 -24.89 11.21
N VAL A 43 -10.08 -25.45 10.02
CA VAL A 43 -9.72 -26.83 9.82
C VAL A 43 -8.21 -26.90 10.09
N ASP A 44 -7.73 -28.04 10.56
CA ASP A 44 -6.32 -28.37 10.70
C ASP A 44 -5.65 -28.47 9.29
N THR A 45 -5.85 -27.44 8.45
CA THR A 45 -5.85 -27.48 6.98
C THR A 45 -4.61 -26.93 6.33
N ASN A 46 -3.65 -26.33 7.03
CA ASN A 46 -2.50 -25.75 6.33
C ASN A 46 -1.76 -26.80 5.48
N ALA A 47 -1.64 -28.04 5.99
CA ALA A 47 -1.15 -29.17 5.20
C ALA A 47 -2.14 -29.55 4.08
N SER A 48 -3.42 -29.73 4.38
CA SER A 48 -4.44 -30.16 3.40
C SER A 48 -4.67 -29.16 2.24
N LEU A 49 -4.60 -27.84 2.50
CA LEU A 49 -4.67 -26.80 1.46
C LEU A 49 -3.43 -26.79 0.59
N VAL A 50 -2.24 -26.95 1.19
CA VAL A 50 -0.99 -27.09 0.44
C VAL A 50 -1.04 -28.34 -0.42
N ASP A 51 -1.57 -29.45 0.08
CA ASP A 51 -1.73 -30.70 -0.67
C ASP A 51 -2.71 -30.52 -1.83
N GLN A 52 -3.86 -29.90 -1.60
CA GLN A 52 -4.85 -29.62 -2.65
C GLN A 52 -4.29 -28.68 -3.73
N LEU A 53 -3.56 -27.63 -3.34
CA LEU A 53 -2.89 -26.73 -4.29
C LEU A 53 -1.79 -27.45 -5.06
N THR A 54 -1.01 -28.28 -4.38
CA THR A 54 0.06 -29.09 -4.99
C THR A 54 -0.54 -30.07 -6.00
N GLU A 55 -1.65 -30.71 -5.67
CA GLU A 55 -2.37 -31.62 -6.56
C GLU A 55 -2.91 -30.87 -7.79
N ALA A 56 -3.58 -29.73 -7.61
CA ALA A 56 -4.08 -28.91 -8.71
C ALA A 56 -2.95 -28.41 -9.64
N LEU A 57 -1.83 -27.98 -9.08
CA LEU A 57 -0.64 -27.56 -9.84
C LEU A 57 -0.01 -28.74 -10.58
N ASN A 58 0.07 -29.92 -9.95
CA ASN A 58 0.56 -31.13 -10.58
C ASN A 58 -0.34 -31.58 -11.74
N MET A 59 -1.65 -31.48 -11.58
CA MET A 59 -2.61 -31.76 -12.66
C MET A 59 -2.45 -30.76 -13.81
N THR A 60 -2.25 -29.49 -13.51
CA THR A 60 -1.96 -28.44 -14.51
C THR A 60 -0.66 -28.74 -15.25
N LYS A 61 0.41 -29.11 -14.52
CA LYS A 61 1.70 -29.51 -15.09
C LYS A 61 1.54 -30.69 -16.05
N ARG A 62 0.87 -31.77 -15.63
CA ARG A 62 0.61 -32.94 -16.47
C ARG A 62 -0.19 -32.59 -17.73
N TYR A 63 -1.15 -31.67 -17.61
CA TYR A 63 -1.92 -31.20 -18.75
C TYR A 63 -1.04 -30.42 -19.74
N ILE A 64 -0.16 -29.55 -19.25
CA ILE A 64 0.82 -28.84 -20.10
C ILE A 64 1.77 -29.83 -20.78
N GLU A 65 2.33 -30.79 -20.04
CA GLU A 65 3.20 -31.84 -20.59
C GLU A 65 2.49 -32.64 -21.69
N LYS A 66 1.20 -32.96 -21.50
CA LYS A 66 0.38 -33.63 -22.51
C LYS A 66 0.15 -32.74 -23.74
N LEU A 67 -0.16 -31.46 -23.57
CA LEU A 67 -0.32 -30.53 -24.69
C LEU A 67 0.97 -30.39 -25.50
N GLN A 68 2.13 -30.41 -24.83
CA GLN A 68 3.44 -30.33 -25.47
C GLN A 68 3.81 -31.61 -26.23
N SER A 69 3.41 -32.79 -25.74
CA SER A 69 3.63 -34.04 -26.46
C SER A 69 2.73 -34.18 -27.70
N GLU A 70 1.51 -33.67 -27.64
CA GLU A 70 0.56 -33.64 -28.77
C GLU A 70 0.89 -32.53 -29.77
N ASN A 71 1.52 -31.43 -29.33
CA ASN A 71 1.92 -30.30 -30.17
C ASN A 71 3.38 -29.91 -29.90
N PRO A 72 4.36 -30.50 -30.62
CA PRO A 72 5.77 -30.22 -30.44
C PRO A 72 6.17 -28.75 -30.67
N SER A 73 5.34 -27.96 -31.37
CA SER A 73 5.51 -26.51 -31.53
C SER A 73 5.28 -25.71 -30.24
N LEU A 74 4.64 -26.30 -29.22
CA LEU A 74 4.42 -25.73 -27.90
C LEU A 74 5.48 -26.17 -26.88
N LEU A 75 6.50 -26.94 -27.30
CA LEU A 75 7.63 -27.29 -26.46
C LEU A 75 8.38 -26.02 -26.07
N VAL A 76 8.14 -25.57 -24.84
CA VAL A 76 8.91 -24.54 -24.18
C VAL A 76 9.88 -25.27 -23.28
N ASN A 77 11.16 -25.29 -23.66
CA ASN A 77 12.20 -25.74 -22.76
C ASN A 77 12.23 -24.79 -21.56
N GLY A 78 12.21 -25.34 -20.35
CA GLY A 78 12.49 -24.55 -19.15
C GLY A 78 13.88 -23.91 -19.27
N PRO A 79 14.13 -22.80 -18.55
CA PRO A 79 15.44 -22.17 -18.57
C PRO A 79 16.50 -23.18 -18.11
N SER A 80 17.61 -23.24 -18.82
CA SER A 80 18.81 -24.00 -18.45
C SER A 80 19.32 -23.56 -17.07
N GLU A 81 20.12 -24.39 -16.40
CA GLU A 81 20.70 -24.04 -15.09
C GLU A 81 21.49 -22.73 -15.12
N ALA A 82 22.21 -22.46 -16.22
CA ALA A 82 22.93 -21.20 -16.43
C ALA A 82 21.99 -19.99 -16.58
N GLU A 83 20.87 -20.15 -17.31
CA GLU A 83 19.84 -19.11 -17.42
C GLU A 83 19.14 -18.88 -16.08
N GLN A 84 18.87 -19.93 -15.30
CA GLN A 84 18.31 -19.81 -13.96
C GLN A 84 19.22 -19.00 -13.04
N GLN A 85 20.51 -19.35 -12.96
CA GLN A 85 21.49 -18.61 -12.17
C GLN A 85 21.58 -17.13 -12.60
N THR A 86 21.57 -16.88 -13.91
CA THR A 86 21.60 -15.52 -14.47
C THR A 86 20.35 -14.73 -14.05
N LEU A 87 19.15 -15.34 -14.11
CA LEU A 87 17.91 -14.70 -13.69
C LEU A 87 17.89 -14.40 -12.19
N GLU A 88 18.37 -15.33 -11.36
CA GLU A 88 18.47 -15.13 -9.90
C GLU A 88 19.41 -13.98 -9.55
N GLU A 89 20.58 -13.92 -10.19
CA GLU A 89 21.54 -12.82 -10.02
C GLU A 89 20.92 -11.48 -10.44
N GLN A 90 20.25 -11.43 -11.59
CA GLN A 90 19.55 -10.23 -12.05
C GLN A 90 18.48 -9.76 -11.06
N VAL A 91 17.70 -10.68 -10.47
CA VAL A 91 16.69 -10.34 -9.45
C VAL A 91 17.35 -9.71 -8.21
N LEU A 92 18.50 -10.23 -7.77
CA LEU A 92 19.25 -9.66 -6.65
C LEU A 92 19.77 -8.26 -6.96
N ILE A 93 20.34 -8.06 -8.14
CA ILE A 93 20.84 -6.75 -8.60
C ILE A 93 19.71 -5.72 -8.70
N ARG A 94 18.56 -6.10 -9.26
CA ARG A 94 17.35 -5.22 -9.34
C ARG A 94 16.86 -4.84 -7.94
N ARG A 95 16.78 -5.80 -7.02
CA ARG A 95 16.40 -5.54 -5.62
C ARG A 95 17.38 -4.58 -4.94
N HIS A 96 18.68 -4.71 -5.19
CA HIS A 96 19.69 -3.81 -4.64
C HIS A 96 19.51 -2.38 -5.18
N ARG A 97 19.43 -2.23 -6.51
CA ARG A 97 19.20 -0.94 -7.18
C ARG A 97 17.93 -0.24 -6.70
N THR A 98 16.82 -0.98 -6.60
CA THR A 98 15.55 -0.43 -6.08
C THR A 98 15.69 0.10 -4.66
N LYS A 99 16.43 -0.61 -3.78
CA LYS A 99 16.65 -0.19 -2.38
C LYS A 99 17.54 1.05 -2.27
N GLU A 100 18.56 1.16 -3.12
CA GLU A 100 19.49 2.28 -3.15
C GLU A 100 18.96 3.49 -3.92
N HIS A 101 17.84 3.34 -4.63
CA HIS A 101 17.24 4.42 -5.38
C HIS A 101 16.88 5.60 -4.44
N PRO A 102 17.22 6.86 -4.78
CA PRO A 102 17.01 8.02 -3.90
C PRO A 102 15.57 8.16 -3.36
N VAL A 103 14.58 7.89 -4.21
CA VAL A 103 13.14 7.89 -3.84
C VAL A 103 12.81 6.80 -2.79
N ALA A 104 13.41 5.61 -2.89
CA ALA A 104 13.24 4.55 -1.90
C ALA A 104 13.92 4.92 -0.56
N THR A 105 15.08 5.56 -0.62
CA THR A 105 15.76 6.10 0.57
C THR A 105 14.90 7.16 1.27
N LEU A 106 14.32 8.11 0.53
CA LEU A 106 13.42 9.13 1.10
C LEU A 106 12.20 8.50 1.80
N ALA A 107 11.57 7.51 1.15
CA ALA A 107 10.43 6.81 1.75
C ALA A 107 10.84 6.01 3.01
N SER A 108 12.06 5.47 3.03
CA SER A 108 12.62 4.77 4.19
C SER A 108 12.94 5.73 5.34
N VAL A 109 13.50 6.90 5.06
CA VAL A 109 13.70 7.97 6.06
C VAL A 109 12.36 8.38 6.67
N TYR A 110 11.32 8.56 5.85
CA TYR A 110 9.98 8.88 6.34
C TYR A 110 9.43 7.82 7.31
N LEU A 111 9.60 6.53 7.00
CA LEU A 111 9.22 5.42 7.88
C LEU A 111 9.93 5.47 9.24
N GLN A 112 11.22 5.82 9.24
CA GLN A 112 12.04 5.92 10.46
C GLN A 112 11.67 7.13 11.30
N GLN A 113 11.62 8.32 10.70
CA GLN A 113 11.26 9.57 11.38
C GLN A 113 9.86 9.50 11.99
N THR A 114 8.87 9.03 11.22
CA THR A 114 7.52 8.84 11.74
C THR A 114 7.47 7.78 12.84
N GLY A 115 8.30 6.73 12.73
CA GLY A 115 8.42 5.72 13.77
C GLY A 115 8.99 6.27 15.08
N ALA A 116 9.97 7.17 15.02
CA ALA A 116 10.48 7.89 16.18
C ALA A 116 9.41 8.79 16.78
N TRP A 117 8.79 9.64 15.97
CA TRP A 117 7.73 10.54 16.42
C TRP A 117 6.57 9.83 17.10
N LEU A 118 6.09 8.70 16.55
CA LEU A 118 5.01 7.91 17.17
C LEU A 118 5.41 7.30 18.52
N ARG A 119 6.69 7.02 18.75
CA ARG A 119 7.17 6.54 20.06
C ARG A 119 7.19 7.67 21.07
N ASP A 120 7.69 8.83 20.66
CA ASP A 120 7.80 10.01 21.52
C ASP A 120 6.40 10.55 21.88
N GLU A 121 5.50 10.59 20.89
CA GLU A 121 4.12 11.09 21.00
C GLU A 121 3.09 9.98 21.28
N ARG A 122 3.51 8.85 21.84
CA ARG A 122 2.63 7.68 22.11
C ARG A 122 1.42 8.01 22.98
N ARG A 123 1.49 9.10 23.78
CA ARG A 123 0.43 9.56 24.68
C ARG A 123 -0.36 10.75 24.13
N LEU A 124 -0.11 11.21 22.90
CA LEU A 124 -0.73 12.42 22.35
C LEU A 124 -2.26 12.38 22.43
N LEU A 125 -2.89 11.29 22.01
CA LEU A 125 -4.35 11.16 22.06
C LEU A 125 -4.90 11.10 23.49
N GLU A 126 -4.17 10.49 24.43
CA GLU A 126 -4.56 10.43 25.84
C GLU A 126 -4.51 11.83 26.48
N LEU A 127 -3.42 12.56 26.24
CA LEU A 127 -3.24 13.93 26.73
C LEU A 127 -4.27 14.87 26.11
N ALA A 128 -4.53 14.74 24.80
CA ALA A 128 -5.60 15.46 24.13
C ALA A 128 -6.94 15.21 24.81
N GLY A 129 -7.30 13.95 25.06
CA GLY A 129 -8.55 13.58 25.74
C GLY A 129 -8.68 14.24 27.11
N ARG A 130 -7.63 14.19 27.94
CA ARG A 130 -7.63 14.84 29.27
C ARG A 130 -7.79 16.35 29.18
N GLN A 131 -7.08 17.00 28.26
CA GLN A 131 -7.18 18.44 28.02
C GLN A 131 -8.60 18.84 27.59
N GLN A 132 -9.21 18.06 26.68
CA GLN A 132 -10.56 18.33 26.21
C GLN A 132 -11.60 18.16 27.31
N LEU A 133 -11.49 17.10 28.11
CA LEU A 133 -12.38 16.87 29.25
C LEU A 133 -12.28 18.02 30.27
N GLN A 134 -11.07 18.50 30.55
CA GLN A 134 -10.87 19.64 31.44
C GLN A 134 -11.55 20.91 30.91
N GLN A 135 -11.42 21.21 29.62
CA GLN A 135 -12.05 22.39 29.01
C GLN A 135 -13.59 22.31 29.04
N VAL A 136 -14.15 21.11 28.85
CA VAL A 136 -15.60 20.87 28.98
C VAL A 136 -16.06 21.11 30.42
N ASN A 137 -15.36 20.54 31.40
CA ASN A 137 -15.70 20.69 32.82
C ASN A 137 -15.65 22.15 33.30
N LEU A 138 -14.80 22.97 32.69
CA LEU A 138 -14.69 24.41 32.95
C LEU A 138 -15.72 25.26 32.18
N GLY A 139 -16.57 24.65 31.34
CA GLY A 139 -17.54 25.37 30.51
C GLY A 139 -16.92 26.18 29.37
N LEU A 140 -15.64 25.96 29.05
CA LEU A 140 -14.92 26.70 28.00
C LEU A 140 -15.23 26.18 26.59
N ARG A 141 -15.75 24.94 26.48
CA ARG A 141 -16.20 24.33 25.23
C ARG A 141 -17.33 23.33 25.50
N THR A 142 -18.07 23.01 24.46
CA THR A 142 -19.09 21.94 24.49
C THR A 142 -18.49 20.56 24.26
N GLU A 143 -19.21 19.52 24.67
CA GLU A 143 -18.87 18.11 24.39
C GLU A 143 -18.79 17.84 22.89
N ASP A 144 -19.72 18.38 22.09
CA ASP A 144 -19.73 18.21 20.64
C ASP A 144 -18.45 18.79 20.00
N GLN A 145 -18.06 20.01 20.42
CA GLN A 145 -16.81 20.61 19.96
C GLN A 145 -15.61 19.74 20.36
N ALA A 146 -15.56 19.24 21.59
CA ALA A 146 -14.50 18.33 22.05
C ALA A 146 -14.41 17.07 21.19
N MET A 147 -15.55 16.46 20.87
CA MET A 147 -15.62 15.23 20.10
C MET A 147 -15.14 15.41 18.66
N VAL A 148 -15.48 16.54 18.01
CA VAL A 148 -14.98 16.87 16.66
C VAL A 148 -13.45 16.89 16.63
N GLN A 149 -12.82 17.58 17.58
CA GLN A 149 -11.36 17.67 17.68
C GLN A 149 -10.71 16.32 17.96
N LEU A 150 -11.22 15.56 18.94
CA LEU A 150 -10.67 14.25 19.29
C LEU A 150 -10.80 13.25 18.14
N THR A 151 -11.91 13.29 17.41
CA THR A 151 -12.13 12.45 16.22
C THR A 151 -11.14 12.81 15.11
N ALA A 152 -10.93 14.11 14.84
CA ALA A 152 -9.95 14.56 13.86
C ALA A 152 -8.53 14.11 14.22
N LEU A 153 -8.11 14.29 15.48
CA LEU A 153 -6.79 13.86 15.97
C LEU A 153 -6.61 12.34 15.89
N LYS A 154 -7.60 11.55 16.33
CA LYS A 154 -7.57 10.08 16.25
C LYS A 154 -7.44 9.63 14.80
N ASN A 155 -8.22 10.22 13.89
CA ASN A 155 -8.18 9.88 12.48
C ASN A 155 -6.85 10.23 11.82
N ALA A 156 -6.27 11.39 12.15
CA ALA A 156 -4.95 11.79 11.67
C ALA A 156 -3.87 10.85 12.19
N TYR A 157 -3.88 10.53 13.48
CA TYR A 157 -2.91 9.62 14.09
C TYR A 157 -2.95 8.21 13.50
N GLU A 158 -4.15 7.67 13.26
CA GLU A 158 -4.31 6.37 12.60
C GLU A 158 -3.83 6.40 11.14
N GLN A 159 -4.10 7.49 10.41
CA GLN A 159 -3.62 7.65 9.04
C GLN A 159 -2.09 7.73 8.96
N ILE A 160 -1.45 8.47 9.86
CA ILE A 160 0.01 8.53 9.97
C ILE A 160 0.57 7.13 10.23
N LYS A 161 -0.02 6.37 11.17
CA LYS A 161 0.37 4.99 11.47
C LYS A 161 0.23 4.06 10.27
N TRP A 162 -0.78 4.25 9.43
CA TRP A 162 -0.98 3.44 8.23
C TRP A 162 -0.02 3.82 7.11
N TYR A 163 0.02 5.09 6.74
CA TYR A 163 0.77 5.55 5.58
C TYR A 163 2.29 5.49 5.77
N ARG A 164 2.80 5.54 7.00
CA ARG A 164 4.24 5.35 7.28
C ARG A 164 4.78 4.02 6.77
N THR A 165 3.98 2.95 6.80
CA THR A 165 4.40 1.62 6.33
C THR A 165 3.98 1.37 4.88
N LEU A 166 2.84 1.91 4.47
CA LEU A 166 2.36 1.75 3.10
C LEU A 166 3.26 2.45 2.07
N ILE A 167 3.59 3.72 2.29
CA ILE A 167 4.38 4.54 1.36
C ILE A 167 5.69 3.85 0.95
N PRO A 168 6.60 3.46 1.86
CA PRO A 168 7.86 2.82 1.45
C PRO A 168 7.67 1.53 0.66
N VAL A 169 6.71 0.68 1.07
CA VAL A 169 6.44 -0.59 0.38
C VAL A 169 5.91 -0.35 -1.04
N LYS A 170 4.96 0.57 -1.20
CA LYS A 170 4.37 0.88 -2.51
C LYS A 170 5.32 1.68 -3.40
N THR A 171 6.17 2.54 -2.84
CA THR A 171 7.25 3.22 -3.56
C THR A 171 8.21 2.21 -4.17
N MET A 172 8.74 1.27 -3.38
CA MET A 172 9.63 0.23 -3.91
C MET A 172 8.96 -0.61 -5.01
N ALA A 173 7.67 -0.94 -4.84
CA ALA A 173 6.93 -1.68 -5.87
C ALA A 173 6.77 -0.88 -7.17
N THR A 174 6.62 0.44 -7.08
CA THR A 174 6.48 1.34 -8.23
C THR A 174 7.80 1.48 -9.00
N LEU A 175 8.93 1.54 -8.29
CA LEU A 175 10.26 1.67 -8.89
C LEU A 175 10.68 0.47 -9.76
N ARG A 176 9.98 -0.67 -9.67
CA ARG A 176 10.21 -1.82 -10.57
C ARG A 176 10.01 -1.45 -12.05
N ALA A 177 9.19 -0.45 -12.34
CA ALA A 177 9.01 0.08 -13.70
C ALA A 177 10.32 0.57 -14.33
N LEU A 178 11.29 1.00 -13.51
CA LEU A 178 12.58 1.51 -13.98
C LEU A 178 13.54 0.39 -14.40
N ASP A 179 13.39 -0.80 -13.80
CA ASP A 179 14.22 -1.96 -14.12
C ASP A 179 13.67 -2.73 -15.34
N GLU A 180 12.40 -2.55 -15.69
CA GLU A 180 11.69 -3.23 -16.77
C GLU A 180 11.03 -2.20 -17.71
N PRO A 181 11.84 -1.40 -18.43
CA PRO A 181 11.30 -0.42 -19.37
C PRO A 181 10.47 -1.14 -20.44
N THR A 182 9.29 -0.61 -20.71
CA THR A 182 8.34 -1.19 -21.64
C THR A 182 7.67 -0.10 -22.46
N ASN A 183 7.36 -0.41 -23.72
CA ASN A 183 6.55 0.42 -24.60
C ASN A 183 5.08 -0.05 -24.63
N ASP A 184 4.74 -1.08 -23.85
CA ASP A 184 3.38 -1.57 -23.71
C ASP A 184 2.55 -0.55 -22.91
N GLU A 185 1.54 0.02 -23.58
CA GLU A 185 0.68 1.05 -23.02
C GLU A 185 -0.06 0.58 -21.76
N TYR A 186 -0.48 -0.68 -21.73
CA TYR A 186 -1.18 -1.26 -20.57
C TYR A 186 -0.26 -1.39 -19.36
N LEU A 187 0.99 -1.80 -19.56
CA LEU A 187 1.98 -1.85 -18.48
C LEU A 187 2.37 -0.45 -18.00
N LEU A 188 2.51 0.52 -18.91
CA LEU A 188 2.75 1.92 -18.54
C LEU A 188 1.62 2.47 -17.68
N ASP A 189 0.35 2.23 -18.05
CA ASP A 189 -0.82 2.60 -17.26
C ASP A 189 -0.83 1.91 -15.90
N TYR A 190 -0.48 0.62 -15.85
CA TYR A 190 -0.36 -0.12 -14.60
C TYR A 190 0.65 0.53 -13.64
N TYR A 191 1.84 0.90 -14.13
CA TYR A 191 2.85 1.56 -13.31
C TYR A 191 2.46 2.99 -12.91
N ASN A 192 1.83 3.75 -13.81
CA ASN A 192 1.27 5.07 -13.49
C ASN A 192 0.20 4.98 -12.41
N GLY A 193 -0.65 3.95 -12.42
CA GLY A 193 -1.61 3.71 -11.36
C GLY A 193 -0.97 3.34 -10.02
N LYS A 194 0.16 2.61 -10.02
CA LYS A 194 0.94 2.35 -8.80
C LYS A 194 1.55 3.63 -8.25
N ALA A 195 2.15 4.46 -9.11
CA ALA A 195 2.69 5.76 -8.72
C ALA A 195 1.59 6.69 -8.18
N LYS A 196 0.42 6.73 -8.83
CA LYS A 196 -0.77 7.47 -8.37
C LYS A 196 -1.19 7.08 -6.97
N LEU A 197 -1.20 5.78 -6.66
CA LEU A 197 -1.49 5.29 -5.31
C LEU A 197 -0.49 5.84 -4.27
N VAL A 198 0.81 5.80 -4.57
CA VAL A 198 1.84 6.34 -3.66
C VAL A 198 1.63 7.84 -3.44
N LEU A 199 1.42 8.59 -4.52
CA LEU A 199 1.19 10.03 -4.47
C LEU A 199 -0.04 10.41 -3.63
N VAL A 200 -1.18 9.73 -3.84
CA VAL A 200 -2.38 9.94 -3.02
C VAL A 200 -2.14 9.56 -1.55
N SER A 201 -1.34 8.52 -1.31
CA SER A 201 -0.97 8.12 0.06
C SER A 201 -0.13 9.20 0.75
N ILE A 202 0.79 9.84 0.02
CA ILE A 202 1.59 10.96 0.52
C ILE A 202 0.68 12.16 0.82
N ASP A 203 -0.22 12.54 -0.09
CA ASP A 203 -1.14 13.67 0.13
C ASP A 203 -1.98 13.48 1.41
N ARG A 204 -2.54 12.27 1.61
CA ARG A 204 -3.31 11.94 2.81
C ARG A 204 -2.46 11.94 4.07
N SER A 205 -1.21 11.52 3.95
CA SER A 205 -0.26 11.59 5.06
C SER A 205 0.08 13.03 5.43
N ILE A 206 0.32 13.91 4.46
CA ILE A 206 0.56 15.35 4.67
C ILE A 206 -0.66 15.99 5.34
N ALA A 207 -1.87 15.73 4.83
CA ALA A 207 -3.11 16.26 5.42
C ALA A 207 -3.30 15.81 6.88
N SER A 208 -2.89 14.58 7.20
CA SER A 208 -2.92 14.07 8.57
C SER A 208 -1.92 14.80 9.48
N TRP A 209 -0.70 15.06 9.01
CA TRP A 209 0.27 15.87 9.74
C TRP A 209 -0.20 17.32 9.95
N GLN A 210 -0.79 17.93 8.91
CA GLN A 210 -1.40 19.26 9.01
C GLN A 210 -2.53 19.30 10.06
N THR A 211 -3.29 18.22 10.21
CA THR A 211 -4.32 18.11 11.25
C THR A 211 -3.70 18.08 12.64
N ILE A 212 -2.58 17.38 12.84
CA ILE A 212 -1.86 17.42 14.13
C ILE A 212 -1.33 18.84 14.41
N LEU A 213 -0.71 19.49 13.42
CA LEU A 213 -0.18 20.85 13.56
C LEU A 213 -1.26 21.91 13.79
N TYR A 214 -2.44 21.74 13.23
CA TYR A 214 -3.56 22.65 13.45
C TYR A 214 -3.95 22.71 14.94
N TYR A 215 -3.92 21.57 15.63
CA TYR A 215 -4.27 21.50 17.06
C TYR A 215 -3.06 21.64 18.00
N TYR A 216 -1.85 21.34 17.52
CA TYR A 216 -0.59 21.36 18.28
C TYR A 216 0.52 22.05 17.47
N PRO A 217 0.40 23.36 17.19
CA PRO A 217 1.36 24.09 16.35
C PRO A 217 2.77 24.11 16.95
N GLU A 218 2.90 23.98 18.27
CA GLU A 218 4.19 23.90 18.97
C GLU A 218 4.99 22.63 18.63
N LYS A 219 4.38 21.64 17.98
CA LYS A 219 5.05 20.42 17.53
C LYS A 219 5.70 20.55 16.14
N LEU A 220 5.63 21.73 15.52
CA LEU A 220 6.14 21.98 14.17
C LEU A 220 7.59 21.54 13.99
N ASP A 221 8.48 21.94 14.88
CA ASP A 221 9.92 21.67 14.76
C ASP A 221 10.20 20.16 14.67
N GLY A 222 9.47 19.35 15.44
CA GLY A 222 9.58 17.89 15.42
C GLY A 222 9.02 17.23 14.15
N MET A 223 8.37 17.99 13.27
CA MET A 223 7.71 17.51 12.04
C MET A 223 8.31 18.09 10.75
N LEU A 224 9.19 19.10 10.82
CA LEU A 224 9.71 19.78 9.63
C LEU A 224 10.43 18.83 8.67
N ASP A 225 11.33 17.99 9.19
CA ASP A 225 12.13 17.10 8.35
C ASP A 225 11.26 16.06 7.62
N MET A 226 10.26 15.49 8.31
CA MET A 226 9.38 14.50 7.71
C MET A 226 8.45 15.13 6.66
N LEU A 227 7.95 16.35 6.89
CA LEU A 227 7.13 17.09 5.92
C LEU A 227 7.96 17.49 4.68
N ALA A 228 9.18 17.98 4.90
CA ALA A 228 10.12 18.25 3.82
C ALA A 228 10.46 16.98 3.04
N GLY A 229 10.66 15.86 3.74
CA GLY A 229 10.89 14.53 3.15
C GLY A 229 9.73 14.07 2.26
N LEU A 230 8.48 14.20 2.74
CA LEU A 230 7.28 13.89 1.96
C LEU A 230 7.15 14.76 0.72
N ASN A 231 7.40 16.07 0.82
CA ASN A 231 7.37 16.96 -0.34
C ASN A 231 8.44 16.59 -1.39
N ARG A 232 9.68 16.29 -0.96
CA ARG A 232 10.73 15.81 -1.87
C ARG A 232 10.35 14.49 -2.53
N LEU A 233 9.74 13.58 -1.77
CA LEU A 233 9.26 12.30 -2.29
C LEU A 233 8.18 12.49 -3.36
N THR A 234 7.23 13.41 -3.13
CA THR A 234 6.21 13.79 -4.12
C THR A 234 6.85 14.30 -5.41
N SER A 235 7.71 15.32 -5.33
CA SER A 235 8.33 15.92 -6.52
C SER A 235 9.14 14.90 -7.33
N GLN A 236 9.89 14.01 -6.66
CA GLN A 236 10.68 13.00 -7.38
C GLN A 236 9.80 11.92 -8.01
N LEU A 237 8.73 11.49 -7.36
CA LEU A 237 7.78 10.55 -7.95
C LEU A 237 7.06 11.15 -9.17
N GLU A 238 6.66 12.42 -9.10
CA GLU A 238 6.04 13.12 -10.23
C GLU A 238 7.01 13.30 -11.40
N ALA A 239 8.30 13.51 -11.13
CA ALA A 239 9.32 13.56 -12.17
C ALA A 239 9.55 12.18 -12.83
N LEU A 240 9.52 11.10 -12.06
CA LEU A 240 9.67 9.73 -12.58
C LEU A 240 8.43 9.23 -13.32
N PHE A 241 7.24 9.65 -12.89
CA PHE A 241 5.96 9.22 -13.47
C PHE A 241 5.08 10.45 -13.79
N PRO A 242 5.37 11.20 -14.86
CA PRO A 242 4.71 12.47 -15.15
C PRO A 242 3.20 12.38 -15.34
N THR A 243 2.71 11.23 -15.83
CA THR A 243 1.28 11.00 -16.07
C THR A 243 0.55 10.34 -14.90
N ALA A 244 1.27 9.96 -13.82
CA ALA A 244 0.69 9.26 -12.68
C ALA A 244 -0.48 10.04 -12.07
N ARG A 245 -0.35 11.35 -11.88
CA ARG A 245 -1.43 12.18 -11.30
C ARG A 245 -2.71 12.16 -12.14
N ALA A 246 -2.61 12.01 -13.46
CA ALA A 246 -3.74 11.98 -14.38
C ALA A 246 -4.45 10.61 -14.43
N PHE A 247 -3.75 9.53 -14.08
CA PHE A 247 -4.33 8.19 -14.03
C PHE A 247 -5.55 8.13 -13.11
N LYS A 248 -6.62 7.48 -13.59
CA LYS A 248 -7.89 7.29 -12.86
C LYS A 248 -7.92 5.90 -12.25
N ARG A 249 -7.80 5.82 -10.92
CA ARG A 249 -7.85 4.54 -10.21
C ARG A 249 -9.28 3.98 -10.23
N PRO A 250 -9.53 2.78 -10.76
CA PRO A 250 -10.86 2.19 -10.87
C PRO A 250 -11.66 2.26 -9.56
N GLY A 251 -12.72 3.08 -9.55
CA GLY A 251 -13.62 3.26 -8.42
C GLY A 251 -13.10 4.09 -7.24
N LEU A 252 -11.83 4.53 -7.28
CA LEU A 252 -11.16 5.22 -6.16
C LEU A 252 -10.92 6.72 -6.42
N ASP A 253 -11.02 7.16 -7.67
CA ASP A 253 -10.98 8.56 -8.14
C ASP A 253 -12.25 8.89 -8.93
#